data_AF-I3SM06-F1
#
_entry.id   AF-I3SM06-F1
#
_cell.length_a   1.000
_cell.length_b   1.000
_cell.length_c   1.000
_cell.angle_alpha   90.00
_cell.angle_beta   90.00
_cell.angle_gamma   90.00
#
_symmetry.space_group_name_H-M   'P 1'
#
loop_
_entity.id
_entity.type
_entity.pdbx_description
1 polymer ?
#
loop_
_entity_poly.entity_id
_entity_poly.type
_entity_poly.pdbx_seq_one_letter_code
_entity_poly.pdbx_strand_id
1 'polypeptide(L)'
;MTKRRGDSEVHKMTEEKPGWCSDPHLPPCAAFVEIMAPVFSRDAWRCVWHMIQNDLVHGWGLDFALRRCVEPAHEKIGVVDSQWIVHQGVPTLGNQGESKTGGKPWQGVRERCKKEWTMFQSRLAYAENAYFKSIGVDLSNSTAH
;
A
#
# COMPACT_ATOMS: atom_id res chain seq x y z
N MET A 1 9.19 -5.12 8.10
CA MET A 1 8.44 -3.88 7.88
C MET A 1 9.22 -2.70 8.40
N THR A 2 9.39 -1.68 7.57
CA THR A 2 10.02 -0.42 7.96
C THR A 2 9.23 0.21 9.11
N LYS A 3 9.92 0.55 10.20
CA LYS A 3 9.31 1.09 11.43
C LYS A 3 10.19 2.17 12.04
N ARG A 4 9.59 3.01 12.89
CA ARG A 4 10.34 4.01 13.67
C ARG A 4 11.42 3.36 14.52
N ARG A 5 12.61 3.96 14.52
CA ARG A 5 13.73 3.69 15.43
C ARG A 5 14.02 4.94 16.28
N GLY A 6 14.74 4.82 17.38
CA GLY A 6 14.96 5.93 18.33
C GLY A 6 16.16 6.82 18.00
N ASP A 7 16.94 6.46 16.98
CA ASP A 7 18.30 6.96 16.69
C ASP A 7 18.41 7.75 15.38
N SER A 8 17.30 7.97 14.67
CA SER A 8 17.25 8.66 13.38
C SER A 8 15.95 9.45 13.22
N GLU A 9 15.95 10.49 12.38
CA GLU A 9 14.73 11.20 11.98
C GLU A 9 13.94 10.43 10.89
N VAL A 10 14.68 9.70 10.05
CA VAL A 10 14.14 8.98 8.89
C VAL A 10 14.52 7.51 8.97
N HIS A 11 13.51 6.66 8.89
CA HIS A 11 13.62 5.22 9.11
C HIS A 11 13.26 4.48 7.83
N LYS A 12 14.25 3.92 7.15
CA LYS A 12 14.07 3.23 5.85
C LYS A 12 14.37 1.74 5.93
N MET A 13 15.30 1.36 6.81
CA MET A 13 15.72 -0.02 6.99
C MET A 13 15.08 -0.66 8.20
N THR A 14 14.85 -1.97 8.13
CA THR A 14 14.37 -2.81 9.23
C THR A 14 15.23 -4.07 9.30
N GLU A 15 15.58 -4.45 10.52
CA GLU A 15 16.11 -5.78 10.80
C GLU A 15 14.94 -6.69 11.16
N GLU A 16 14.72 -7.70 10.32
CA GLU A 16 13.73 -8.74 10.55
C GLU A 16 14.38 -10.04 11.01
N LYS A 17 13.55 -10.95 11.54
CA LYS A 17 13.99 -12.30 11.92
C LYS A 17 14.64 -13.03 10.72
N PRO A 18 15.63 -13.89 10.97
CA PRO A 18 16.20 -14.74 9.93
C PRO A 18 15.12 -15.54 9.18
N GLY A 19 15.20 -15.56 7.85
CA GLY A 19 14.24 -16.27 6.98
C GLY A 19 12.93 -15.52 6.70
N TRP A 20 12.72 -14.33 7.26
CA TRP A 20 11.51 -13.54 7.01
C TRP A 20 11.57 -12.70 5.72
N CYS A 21 12.80 -12.45 5.24
CA CYS A 21 13.08 -11.71 4.02
C CYS A 21 13.82 -12.63 3.06
N SER A 22 13.30 -12.80 1.84
CA SER A 22 14.07 -13.36 0.74
C SER A 22 15.12 -12.37 0.22
N ASP A 23 14.79 -11.08 0.25
CA ASP A 23 15.65 -9.96 -0.14
C ASP A 23 15.44 -8.79 0.84
N PRO A 24 16.52 -8.23 1.43
CA PRO A 24 16.43 -7.08 2.33
C PRO A 24 15.88 -5.80 1.66
N HIS A 25 15.96 -5.68 0.33
CA HIS A 25 15.50 -4.52 -0.44
C HIS A 25 14.04 -4.63 -0.91
N LEU A 26 13.37 -5.76 -0.65
CA LEU A 26 11.98 -5.97 -1.03
C LEU A 26 11.05 -5.92 0.19
N PRO A 27 9.76 -5.61 -0.01
CA PRO A 27 8.72 -5.84 1.00
C PRO A 27 8.73 -7.29 1.48
N PRO A 28 8.47 -7.53 2.78
CA PRO A 28 8.10 -6.53 3.79
C PRO A 28 9.30 -5.81 4.42
N CYS A 29 10.53 -6.05 3.98
CA CYS A 29 11.75 -5.75 4.74
C CYS A 29 12.31 -4.35 4.48
N ALA A 30 12.18 -3.86 3.24
CA ALA A 30 12.38 -2.46 2.89
C ALA A 30 11.23 -1.95 2.01
N ALA A 31 11.08 -0.62 1.97
CA ALA A 31 10.03 0.06 1.20
C ALA A 31 8.59 -0.39 1.49
N PHE A 32 8.34 -0.94 2.67
CA PHE A 32 7.00 -1.32 3.09
C PHE A 32 6.67 -0.66 4.42
N VAL A 33 5.65 0.18 4.39
CA VAL A 33 5.08 0.89 5.54
C VAL A 33 3.57 0.69 5.49
N GLU A 34 2.96 0.28 6.60
CA GLU A 34 1.52 0.37 6.75
C GLU A 34 1.16 1.86 6.84
N ILE A 35 0.33 2.33 5.90
CA ILE A 35 0.10 3.75 5.70
C ILE A 35 -1.21 4.18 6.34
N MET A 36 -1.06 5.09 7.30
CA MET A 36 -2.19 5.75 7.96
C MET A 36 -2.25 7.25 7.61
N ALA A 37 -1.09 7.88 7.40
CA ALA A 37 -0.96 9.28 7.04
C ALA A 37 0.25 9.47 6.11
N PRO A 38 0.11 9.17 4.81
CA PRO A 38 1.23 9.25 3.88
C PRO A 38 1.55 10.70 3.53
N VAL A 39 2.83 11.00 3.37
CA VAL A 39 3.33 12.22 2.75
C VAL A 39 4.09 11.82 1.49
N PHE A 40 3.72 12.41 0.36
CA PHE A 40 4.34 12.12 -0.92
C PHE A 40 5.17 13.30 -1.39
N SER A 41 6.30 13.01 -2.05
CA SER A 41 6.93 14.00 -2.91
C SER A 41 5.96 14.39 -4.03
N ARG A 42 6.15 15.57 -4.62
CA ARG A 42 5.30 16.05 -5.72
C ARG A 42 5.24 15.04 -6.89
N ASP A 43 6.35 14.39 -7.19
CA ASP A 43 6.43 13.46 -8.31
C ASP A 43 5.80 12.10 -7.97
N ALA A 44 6.02 11.60 -6.74
CA ALA A 44 5.34 10.39 -6.27
C ALA A 44 3.81 10.60 -6.19
N TRP A 45 3.36 11.77 -5.72
CA TRP A 45 1.94 12.10 -5.62
C TRP A 45 1.22 12.01 -6.98
N ARG A 46 1.85 12.46 -8.07
CA ARG A 46 1.26 12.37 -9.41
C ARG A 46 0.95 10.93 -9.79
N CYS A 47 1.86 10.00 -9.51
CA CYS A 47 1.65 8.58 -9.75
C CYS A 47 0.58 7.99 -8.80
N VAL A 48 0.69 8.26 -7.50
CA VAL A 48 -0.25 7.74 -6.49
C VAL A 48 -1.67 8.24 -6.74
N TRP A 49 -1.84 9.48 -7.21
CA TRP A 49 -3.12 10.04 -7.59
C TRP A 49 -3.86 9.19 -8.63
N HIS A 50 -3.14 8.58 -9.57
CA HIS A 50 -3.73 7.66 -10.55
C HIS A 50 -4.13 6.30 -9.93
N MET A 51 -3.52 5.91 -8.81
CA MET A 51 -3.87 4.66 -8.10
C MET A 51 -5.13 4.80 -7.24
N ILE A 52 -5.36 5.98 -6.65
CA ILE A 52 -6.40 6.19 -5.62
C ILE A 52 -7.67 6.86 -6.14
N GLN A 53 -7.88 6.90 -7.47
CA GLN A 53 -8.96 7.66 -8.09
C GLN A 53 -10.35 7.35 -7.49
N ASN A 54 -10.83 8.25 -6.61
CA ASN A 54 -12.17 8.52 -6.08
C ASN A 54 -13.14 7.40 -5.67
N ASP A 55 -12.90 6.12 -5.97
CA ASP A 55 -13.87 5.05 -5.69
C ASP A 55 -13.40 4.02 -4.66
N LEU A 56 -12.17 4.17 -4.16
CA LEU A 56 -11.65 3.40 -3.04
C LEU A 56 -11.78 4.23 -1.76
N VAL A 57 -12.77 3.91 -0.93
CA VAL A 57 -13.03 4.62 0.33
C VAL A 57 -12.17 4.06 1.47
N HIS A 58 -11.86 2.76 1.44
CA HIS A 58 -11.21 2.06 2.56
C HIS A 58 -9.70 1.86 2.34
N GLY A 59 -9.22 2.00 1.11
CA GLY A 59 -7.79 2.00 0.77
C GLY A 59 -7.02 0.73 1.16
N TRP A 60 -7.71 -0.35 1.52
CA TRP A 60 -7.06 -1.56 2.04
C TRP A 60 -6.17 -2.20 0.97
N GLY A 61 -4.90 -2.42 1.30
CA GLY A 61 -3.89 -3.00 0.43
C GLY A 61 -3.24 -2.03 -0.57
N LEU A 62 -3.63 -0.76 -0.57
CA LEU A 62 -3.03 0.26 -1.45
C LEU A 62 -1.52 0.44 -1.19
N ASP A 63 -1.10 0.33 0.07
CA ASP A 63 0.28 0.39 0.54
C ASP A 63 1.21 -0.60 -0.16
N PHE A 64 0.72 -1.78 -0.57
CA PHE A 64 1.49 -2.75 -1.36
C PHE A 64 1.89 -2.23 -2.75
N ALA A 65 1.17 -1.25 -3.30
CA ALA A 65 1.38 -0.77 -4.67
C ALA A 65 2.24 0.49 -4.75
N LEU A 66 2.31 1.31 -3.69
CA LEU A 66 2.93 2.64 -3.75
C LEU A 66 4.41 2.62 -4.09
N ARG A 67 5.11 1.52 -3.80
CA ARG A 67 6.51 1.32 -4.24
C ARG A 67 6.70 1.46 -5.75
N ARG A 68 5.65 1.26 -6.55
CA ARG A 68 5.69 1.44 -8.01
C ARG A 68 5.82 2.90 -8.44
N CYS A 69 5.54 3.85 -7.54
CA CYS A 69 5.62 5.28 -7.83
C CYS A 69 7.00 5.90 -7.54
N VAL A 70 7.99 5.09 -7.14
CA VAL A 70 9.34 5.55 -6.79
C VAL A 70 10.39 4.50 -7.13
N GLU A 71 11.53 4.94 -7.69
CA GLU A 71 12.67 4.06 -8.03
C GLU A 71 14.00 4.69 -7.57
N PRO A 72 14.87 3.99 -6.81
CA PRO A 72 14.63 2.70 -6.16
C PRO A 72 13.75 2.85 -4.90
N ALA A 73 12.74 2.00 -4.77
CA ALA A 73 11.75 2.13 -3.71
C ALA A 73 12.36 2.05 -2.30
N HIS A 74 13.29 1.11 -2.07
CA HIS A 74 13.90 0.83 -0.76
C HIS A 74 14.72 2.00 -0.19
N GLU A 75 15.13 2.95 -1.03
CA GLU A 75 15.83 4.16 -0.60
C GLU A 75 14.89 5.37 -0.43
N LYS A 76 13.71 5.33 -1.03
CA LYS A 76 12.79 6.47 -1.16
C LYS A 76 11.57 6.39 -0.25
N ILE A 77 11.26 5.21 0.29
CA ILE A 77 10.16 5.00 1.22
C ILE A 77 10.71 4.82 2.63
N GLY A 78 10.09 5.51 3.59
CA GLY A 78 10.43 5.39 5.00
C GLY A 78 9.41 6.02 5.91
N VAL A 79 9.57 5.79 7.22
CA VAL A 79 8.86 6.50 8.27
C VAL A 79 9.66 7.74 8.64
N VAL A 80 9.00 8.88 8.80
CA VAL A 80 9.60 10.12 9.29
C VAL A 80 9.02 10.39 10.68
N ASP A 81 9.87 10.64 11.68
CA ASP A 81 9.41 10.84 13.05
C ASP A 81 9.55 12.29 13.56
N SER A 82 9.96 13.23 12.70
CA SER A 82 9.94 14.66 13.03
C SER A 82 8.54 15.21 13.30
N GLN A 83 7.49 14.54 12.79
CA GLN A 83 6.10 14.80 13.13
C GLN A 83 5.33 13.49 13.27
N TRP A 84 5.08 13.04 14.49
CA TRP A 84 4.23 11.87 14.72
C TRP A 84 2.75 12.26 14.80
N ILE A 85 1.90 11.41 14.24
CA ILE A 85 0.44 11.51 14.39
C ILE A 85 0.00 10.40 15.32
N VAL A 86 -0.74 10.75 16.36
CA VAL A 86 -1.34 9.76 17.25
C VAL A 86 -2.60 9.21 16.58
N HIS A 87 -2.54 7.94 16.17
CA HIS A 87 -3.71 7.23 15.68
C HIS A 87 -4.46 6.60 16.86
N GLN A 88 -5.69 7.08 17.14
CA GLN A 88 -6.50 6.65 18.29
C GLN A 88 -7.05 5.21 18.16
N GLY A 89 -6.82 4.53 17.03
CA GLY A 89 -7.32 3.16 16.80
C GLY A 89 -8.85 3.07 16.66
N VAL A 90 -9.56 4.19 16.60
CA VAL A 90 -11.02 4.23 16.49
C VAL A 90 -11.41 4.08 15.01
N PRO A 91 -12.10 3.00 14.61
CA PRO A 91 -12.52 2.81 13.24
C PRO A 91 -13.63 3.82 12.87
N THR A 92 -13.30 4.82 12.05
CA THR A 92 -14.20 5.92 11.70
C THR A 92 -15.36 5.50 10.79
N LEU A 93 -15.17 4.46 9.96
CA LEU A 93 -16.18 3.98 9.01
C LEU A 93 -16.91 2.71 9.48
N GLY A 94 -16.61 2.18 10.67
CA GLY A 94 -17.09 0.87 11.14
C GLY A 94 -18.62 0.72 11.19
N ASN A 95 -19.34 1.83 11.31
CA ASN A 95 -20.81 1.88 11.36
C ASN A 95 -21.48 2.17 10.00
N GLN A 96 -20.70 2.33 8.92
CA GLN A 96 -21.21 2.72 7.59
C GLN A 96 -21.47 1.54 6.65
N GLY A 97 -21.48 0.32 7.17
CA GLY A 97 -21.81 -0.86 6.37
C GLY A 97 -23.31 -1.12 6.36
N GLU A 98 -23.87 -1.39 5.18
CA GLU A 98 -25.25 -1.83 5.04
C GLU A 98 -25.41 -3.24 5.60
N SER A 99 -26.30 -3.42 6.58
CA SER A 99 -26.62 -4.74 7.14
C SER A 99 -27.57 -5.50 6.21
N LYS A 100 -27.05 -6.17 5.19
CA LYS A 100 -27.91 -6.91 4.23
C LYS A 100 -28.65 -8.11 4.83
N THR A 101 -28.22 -8.61 5.98
CA THR A 101 -28.72 -9.86 6.61
C THR A 101 -28.87 -9.75 8.13
N GLY A 102 -29.05 -8.55 8.68
CA GLY A 102 -29.08 -8.34 10.14
C GLY A 102 -27.72 -8.47 10.83
N GLY A 103 -26.63 -8.61 10.05
CA GLY A 103 -25.26 -8.56 10.53
C GLY A 103 -24.86 -7.19 11.09
N LYS A 104 -23.78 -7.15 11.88
CA LYS A 104 -23.25 -5.91 12.44
C LYS A 104 -22.69 -5.02 11.31
N PRO A 105 -22.86 -3.69 11.34
CA PRO A 105 -22.40 -2.78 10.28
C PRO A 105 -20.94 -2.97 9.84
N TRP A 106 -20.03 -3.27 10.78
CA TRP A 106 -18.61 -3.49 10.47
C TRP A 106 -18.36 -4.67 9.52
N GLN A 107 -19.28 -5.65 9.48
CA GLN A 107 -19.20 -6.76 8.53
C GLN A 107 -19.41 -6.26 7.09
N GLY A 108 -20.40 -5.39 6.87
CA GLY A 108 -20.62 -4.75 5.58
C GLY A 108 -19.45 -3.86 5.15
N VAL A 109 -18.81 -3.16 6.11
CA VAL A 109 -17.57 -2.41 5.86
C VAL A 109 -16.47 -3.36 5.38
N ARG A 110 -16.25 -4.47 6.09
CA ARG A 110 -15.22 -5.47 5.72
C ARG A 110 -15.47 -6.08 4.34
N GLU A 111 -16.72 -6.37 3.99
CA GLU A 111 -17.10 -6.85 2.66
C GLU A 111 -16.80 -5.81 1.58
N ARG A 112 -17.10 -4.54 1.84
CA ARG A 112 -16.79 -3.43 0.94
C ARG A 112 -15.28 -3.24 0.77
N CYS A 113 -14.49 -3.29 1.85
CA CYS A 113 -13.02 -3.25 1.78
C CYS A 113 -12.47 -4.35 0.85
N LYS A 114 -13.00 -5.58 0.95
CA LYS A 114 -12.58 -6.69 0.09
C LYS A 114 -12.92 -6.45 -1.38
N LYS A 115 -14.12 -5.93 -1.67
CA LYS A 115 -14.55 -5.60 -3.03
C LYS A 115 -13.70 -4.50 -3.66
N GLU A 116 -13.45 -3.44 -2.90
CA GLU A 116 -12.56 -2.34 -3.29
C GLU A 116 -11.14 -2.85 -3.57
N TRP A 117 -10.62 -3.73 -2.70
CA TRP A 117 -9.31 -4.35 -2.91
C TRP A 117 -9.24 -5.17 -4.21
N THR A 118 -10.23 -6.03 -4.48
CA THR A 118 -10.29 -6.82 -5.72
C THR A 118 -10.36 -5.93 -6.96
N MET A 119 -11.13 -4.85 -6.90
CA MET A 119 -11.23 -3.87 -7.99
C MET A 119 -9.88 -3.20 -8.24
N PHE A 120 -9.20 -2.76 -7.17
CA PHE A 120 -7.87 -2.16 -7.26
C PHE A 120 -6.85 -3.11 -7.88
N GLN A 121 -6.78 -4.37 -7.40
CA GLN A 121 -5.87 -5.37 -7.96
C GLN A 121 -6.10 -5.58 -9.46
N SER A 122 -7.36 -5.66 -9.87
CA SER A 122 -7.74 -5.85 -11.28
C SER A 122 -7.29 -4.67 -12.15
N ARG A 123 -7.45 -3.44 -11.66
CA ARG A 123 -7.00 -2.22 -12.36
C ARG A 123 -5.49 -2.16 -12.47
N LEU A 124 -4.79 -2.48 -11.39
CA LEU A 124 -3.33 -2.49 -11.37
C LEU A 124 -2.77 -3.52 -12.36
N ALA A 125 -3.31 -4.73 -12.36
CA ALA A 125 -2.91 -5.78 -13.30
C ALA A 125 -3.18 -5.39 -14.77
N TYR A 126 -4.32 -4.75 -15.04
CA TYR A 126 -4.63 -4.23 -16.38
C TYR A 126 -3.63 -3.14 -16.81
N ALA A 127 -3.32 -2.18 -15.92
CA ALA A 127 -2.38 -1.11 -16.19
C ALA A 127 -0.95 -1.64 -16.43
N GLU A 128 -0.49 -2.61 -15.63
CA GLU A 128 0.79 -3.29 -15.84
C GLU A 128 0.81 -3.98 -17.20
N ASN A 129 -0.22 -4.77 -17.52
CA ASN A 129 -0.32 -5.45 -18.81
C ASN A 129 -0.25 -4.46 -19.99
N ALA A 130 -0.99 -3.36 -19.92
CA ALA A 130 -0.96 -2.31 -20.93
C ALA A 130 0.43 -1.66 -21.06
N TYR A 131 1.09 -1.36 -19.94
CA TYR A 131 2.44 -0.80 -19.93
C TYR A 131 3.45 -1.74 -20.58
N PHE A 132 3.52 -3.00 -20.14
CA PHE A 132 4.48 -3.96 -20.68
C PHE A 132 4.26 -4.22 -22.18
N LYS A 133 3.00 -4.32 -22.63
CA LYS A 133 2.68 -4.36 -24.06
C LYS A 133 3.18 -3.14 -24.82
N SER A 134 3.04 -1.94 -24.25
CA SER A 134 3.48 -0.69 -24.90
C SER A 134 5.00 -0.61 -25.10
N ILE A 135 5.77 -1.30 -24.25
CA ILE A 135 7.24 -1.38 -24.34
C ILE A 135 7.72 -2.68 -25.00
N GLY A 136 6.83 -3.48 -25.58
CA GLY A 136 7.17 -4.71 -26.31
C GLY A 136 7.57 -5.90 -25.44
N VAL A 137 7.21 -5.90 -24.15
CA VAL A 137 7.46 -7.00 -23.21
C VAL A 137 6.20 -7.87 -23.09
N ASP A 138 6.31 -9.17 -23.36
CA ASP A 138 5.22 -10.12 -23.14
C ASP A 138 5.30 -10.71 -21.72
N LEU A 139 4.31 -10.37 -20.90
CA LEU A 139 4.16 -10.86 -19.53
C LEU A 139 3.68 -12.32 -19.43
N SER A 140 3.26 -12.95 -20.54
CA SER A 140 2.80 -14.35 -20.53
C SER A 140 3.89 -15.33 -20.03
N ASN A 141 5.16 -14.93 -20.12
CA ASN A 141 6.33 -15.69 -19.66
C ASN A 141 6.86 -15.26 -18.28
N SER A 142 6.26 -14.26 -17.64
CA SER A 142 6.73 -13.72 -16.37
C SER A 142 5.91 -14.30 -15.22
N THR A 143 6.47 -15.29 -14.51
CA THR A 143 6.00 -15.68 -13.19
C THR A 143 6.24 -14.52 -12.23
N ALA A 144 5.21 -13.73 -11.95
CA ALA A 144 5.27 -12.68 -10.93
C ALA A 144 5.53 -13.34 -9.56
N HIS A 145 6.61 -12.92 -8.91
CA HIS A 145 6.93 -13.21 -7.50
C HIS A 145 6.36 -12.13 -6.58
#